data_AF-A0A1F9KNL9-F1
#
_entry.id   AF-A0A1F9KNL9-F1
#
_cell.length_a   1.000
_cell.length_b   1.000
_cell.length_c   1.000
_cell.angle_alpha   90.00
_cell.angle_beta   90.00
_cell.angle_gamma   90.00
#
_symmetry.space_group_name_H-M   'P 1'
#
loop_
_entity.id
_entity.type
_entity.pdbx_description
1 polymer ?
#
loop_
_entity_poly.entity_id
_entity_poly.type
_entity_poly.pdbx_seq_one_letter_code
_entity_poly.pdbx_strand_id
1 'polypeptide(L)'
;MVTRHLYNTLIGLPQWQIVSDREVKEVETMVPKGSPESRARHLGQLVYADAVISGRITRFRERQGEAMGAKSPASVAFVLELYDVKRGDSVWKARFDETQQALTENLLSLGTFSARGLRWLTAEELSQEGIKKAINELHQTLYRK
;
A
#
# COMPACT_ATOMS: atom_id res chain seq x y z
N MET A 1 4.31 6.73 7.75
CA MET A 1 4.98 6.43 6.46
C MET A 1 4.01 5.82 5.45
N VAL A 2 3.54 4.58 5.62
CA VAL A 2 2.69 3.90 4.61
C VAL A 2 1.34 4.57 4.35
N THR A 3 0.61 5.00 5.37
CA THR A 3 -0.68 5.71 5.19
C THR A 3 -0.55 6.98 4.36
N ARG A 4 0.53 7.76 4.59
CA ARG A 4 0.82 8.98 3.82
C ARG A 4 1.11 8.66 2.35
N HIS A 5 1.84 7.58 2.06
CA HIS A 5 2.09 7.17 0.67
C HIS A 5 0.83 6.66 -0.02
N LEU A 6 -0.02 5.93 0.71
CA LEU A 6 -1.32 5.48 0.20
C LEU A 6 -2.20 6.69 -0.16
N TYR A 7 -2.33 7.65 0.76
CA TYR A 7 -3.04 8.92 0.56
C TYR A 7 -2.51 9.70 -0.65
N ASN A 8 -1.19 9.93 -0.72
CA ASN A 8 -0.56 10.66 -1.83
C ASN A 8 -0.74 9.96 -3.18
N THR A 9 -0.74 8.61 -3.20
CA THR A 9 -0.95 7.84 -4.44
C THR A 9 -2.39 7.96 -4.91
N LEU A 10 -3.35 7.86 -3.99
CA LEU A 10 -4.79 7.92 -4.30
C LEU A 10 -5.24 9.30 -4.77
N ILE A 11 -4.71 10.39 -4.18
CA ILE A 11 -5.03 11.76 -4.62
C ILE A 11 -4.56 12.06 -6.03
N GLY A 12 -3.49 11.39 -6.47
CA GLY A 12 -3.00 11.52 -7.83
C GLY A 12 -3.88 10.84 -8.88
N LEU A 13 -4.89 10.05 -8.47
CA LEU A 13 -5.79 9.37 -9.39
C LEU A 13 -7.05 10.18 -9.66
N PRO A 14 -7.49 10.29 -10.92
CA PRO A 14 -8.77 10.91 -11.23
C PRO A 14 -9.92 10.06 -10.66
N GLN A 15 -11.10 10.65 -10.48
CA GLN A 15 -12.35 9.98 -10.07
C GLN A 15 -12.45 9.59 -8.58
N TRP A 16 -11.43 9.88 -7.77
CA TRP A 16 -11.47 9.68 -6.32
C TRP A 16 -11.54 11.01 -5.57
N GLN A 17 -12.48 11.11 -4.62
CA GLN A 17 -12.45 12.15 -3.60
C GLN A 17 -11.96 11.53 -2.29
N ILE A 18 -10.80 11.97 -1.83
CA ILE A 18 -10.15 11.40 -0.64
C ILE A 18 -10.48 12.26 0.58
N VAL A 19 -11.05 11.63 1.61
CA VAL A 19 -11.25 12.23 2.94
C VAL A 19 -9.89 12.56 3.55
N SER A 20 -9.74 13.76 4.11
CA SER A 20 -8.45 14.22 4.63
C SER A 20 -7.98 13.43 5.86
N ASP A 21 -6.67 13.27 6.02
CA ASP A 21 -6.06 12.66 7.21
C ASP A 21 -6.53 13.33 8.52
N ARG A 22 -6.85 14.63 8.48
CA ARG A 22 -7.32 15.39 9.64
C ARG A 22 -8.72 14.95 10.05
N GLU A 23 -9.64 14.91 9.09
CA GLU A 23 -11.03 14.52 9.30
C GLU A 23 -11.12 13.07 9.82
N VAL A 24 -10.34 12.16 9.23
CA VAL A 24 -10.23 10.77 9.72
C VAL A 24 -9.79 10.73 11.18
N LYS A 25 -8.77 11.50 11.57
CA LYS A 25 -8.27 11.54 12.96
C LYS A 25 -9.26 12.15 13.95
N GLU A 26 -10.05 13.14 13.52
CA GLU A 26 -11.06 13.78 14.37
C GLU A 26 -12.15 12.79 14.80
N VAL A 27 -12.49 11.82 13.95
CA VAL A 27 -13.52 10.81 14.23
C VAL A 27 -12.97 9.44 14.66
N GLU A 28 -11.66 9.19 14.53
CA GLU A 28 -11.04 7.88 14.80
C GLU A 28 -11.33 7.37 16.22
N THR A 29 -11.37 8.27 17.20
CA THR A 29 -11.67 7.95 18.61
C THR A 29 -13.12 7.53 18.84
N MET A 30 -14.03 7.89 17.93
CA MET A 30 -15.45 7.52 17.96
C MET A 30 -15.70 6.15 17.33
N VAL A 31 -14.73 5.60 16.59
CA VAL A 31 -14.87 4.29 15.93
C VAL A 31 -14.82 3.17 16.98
N PRO A 32 -15.89 2.37 17.14
CA PRO A 32 -15.91 1.28 18.11
C PRO A 32 -14.80 0.25 17.89
N LYS A 33 -14.41 -0.46 18.95
CA LYS A 33 -13.60 -1.68 18.79
C LYS A 33 -14.43 -2.76 18.10
N GLY A 34 -13.79 -3.56 17.25
CA GLY A 34 -14.49 -4.58 16.48
C GLY A 34 -13.60 -5.17 15.39
N SER A 35 -14.22 -5.94 14.48
CA SER A 35 -13.53 -6.48 13.31
C SER A 35 -13.07 -5.35 12.37
N PRO A 36 -12.06 -5.57 11.52
CA PRO A 36 -11.63 -4.59 10.51
C PRO A 36 -12.78 -4.08 9.63
N GLU A 37 -13.67 -4.96 9.20
CA GLU A 37 -14.87 -4.66 8.40
C GLU A 37 -15.80 -3.70 9.15
N SER A 38 -16.12 -4.04 10.40
CA SER A 38 -17.01 -3.24 11.24
C SER A 38 -16.40 -1.85 11.50
N ARG A 39 -15.10 -1.80 11.78
CA ARG A 39 -14.38 -0.53 12.00
C ARG A 39 -14.34 0.33 10.74
N ALA A 40 -14.02 -0.26 9.59
CA ALA A 40 -13.98 0.43 8.31
C ALA A 40 -15.35 1.00 7.95
N ARG A 41 -16.42 0.22 8.17
CA ARG A 41 -17.79 0.67 7.96
C ARG A 41 -18.15 1.87 8.85
N HIS A 42 -17.93 1.79 10.16
CA HIS A 42 -18.23 2.89 11.08
C HIS A 42 -17.42 4.14 10.75
N LEU A 43 -16.13 3.98 10.45
CA LEU A 43 -15.28 5.09 10.05
C LEU A 43 -15.82 5.78 8.79
N GLY A 44 -16.13 5.00 7.74
CA GLY A 44 -16.69 5.55 6.50
C GLY A 44 -18.02 6.26 6.69
N GLN A 45 -18.88 5.76 7.56
CA GLN A 45 -20.14 6.43 7.92
C GLN A 45 -19.92 7.77 8.62
N LEU A 46 -18.94 7.86 9.52
CA LEU A 46 -18.63 9.09 10.27
C LEU A 46 -18.11 10.21 9.37
N VAL A 47 -17.40 9.87 8.28
CA VAL A 47 -16.82 10.82 7.32
C VAL A 47 -17.58 10.89 5.98
N TYR A 48 -18.76 10.29 5.91
CA TYR A 48 -19.59 10.24 4.70
C TYR A 48 -18.86 9.71 3.45
N ALA A 49 -17.97 8.72 3.62
CA ALA A 49 -17.27 8.07 2.51
C ALA A 49 -18.05 6.87 1.96
N ASP A 50 -17.96 6.65 0.65
CA ASP A 50 -18.54 5.47 -0.01
C ASP A 50 -17.76 4.18 0.25
N ALA A 51 -16.44 4.31 0.42
CA ALA A 51 -15.53 3.19 0.65
C ALA A 51 -14.39 3.59 1.58
N VAL A 52 -13.84 2.60 2.29
CA VAL A 52 -12.66 2.76 3.16
C VAL A 52 -11.59 1.79 2.73
N ILE A 53 -10.38 2.28 2.45
CA ILE A 53 -9.21 1.45 2.22
C ILE A 53 -8.39 1.31 3.51
N SER A 54 -8.07 0.07 3.88
CA SER A 54 -7.21 -0.25 5.01
C SER A 54 -5.94 -0.92 4.52
N GLY A 55 -4.80 -0.55 5.13
CA GLY A 55 -3.51 -1.20 4.88
C GLY A 55 -2.92 -1.76 6.16
N ARG A 56 -2.44 -3.01 6.11
CA ARG A 56 -1.75 -3.68 7.21
C ARG A 56 -0.39 -4.17 6.77
N ILE A 57 0.67 -3.64 7.37
CA ILE A 57 2.03 -4.12 7.16
C ILE A 57 2.24 -5.36 8.04
N THR A 58 2.66 -6.47 7.45
CA THR A 58 2.98 -7.72 8.16
C THR A 58 4.48 -7.94 8.26
N ARG A 59 5.27 -7.34 7.36
CA ARG A 59 6.74 -7.39 7.39
C ARG A 59 7.31 -6.07 6.90
N PHE A 60 8.26 -5.51 7.65
CA PHE A 60 9.00 -4.31 7.26
C PHE A 60 10.43 -4.45 7.77
N ARG A 61 11.30 -5.01 6.93
CA ARG A 61 12.70 -5.26 7.25
C ARG A 61 13.56 -4.40 6.34
N GLU A 62 14.34 -3.53 6.95
CA GLU A 62 15.29 -2.68 6.23
C GLU A 62 16.48 -3.49 5.69
N ARG A 63 17.08 -3.01 4.60
CA ARG A 63 18.36 -3.53 4.13
C ARG A 63 19.47 -3.25 5.14
N GLN A 64 20.45 -4.14 5.24
CA GLN A 64 21.65 -3.91 6.04
C GLN A 64 22.84 -3.62 5.14
N GLY A 65 23.62 -2.58 5.43
CA GLY A 65 24.73 -2.12 4.58
C GLY A 65 24.32 -0.99 3.62
N GLU A 66 25.24 -0.55 2.78
CA GLU A 66 25.03 0.59 1.87
C GLU A 66 24.25 0.20 0.60
N ALA A 67 23.76 1.21 -0.13
CA ALA A 67 22.86 1.01 -1.27
C ALA A 67 23.48 0.14 -2.39
N MET A 68 24.81 0.08 -2.50
CA MET A 68 25.55 -0.69 -3.50
C MET A 68 26.23 -1.94 -2.91
N GLY A 69 26.11 -2.18 -1.60
CA GLY A 69 26.89 -3.21 -0.88
C GLY A 69 26.14 -3.79 0.31
N ALA A 70 24.82 -3.97 0.18
CA ALA A 70 23.99 -4.47 1.27
C ALA A 70 24.36 -5.92 1.61
N LYS A 71 24.58 -6.19 2.91
CA LYS A 71 24.75 -7.53 3.50
C LYS A 71 23.45 -8.34 3.48
N SER A 72 22.30 -7.66 3.53
CA SER A 72 20.99 -8.27 3.39
C SER A 72 19.99 -7.33 2.72
N PRO A 73 19.07 -7.85 1.89
CA PRO A 73 18.08 -7.05 1.18
C PRO A 73 16.98 -6.51 2.10
N ALA A 74 16.31 -5.45 1.63
CA ALA A 74 15.03 -5.03 2.20
C ALA A 74 13.94 -6.09 1.92
N SER A 75 13.00 -6.22 2.84
CA SER A 75 11.90 -7.17 2.74
C SER A 75 10.63 -6.60 3.33
N VAL A 76 9.58 -6.51 2.51
CA VAL A 76 8.31 -5.88 2.87
C VAL A 76 7.15 -6.81 2.52
N ALA A 77 6.21 -6.94 3.44
CA ALA A 77 4.94 -7.57 3.18
C ALA A 77 3.80 -6.75 3.78
N PHE A 78 2.72 -6.59 3.02
CA PHE A 78 1.52 -5.90 3.47
C PHE A 78 0.27 -6.42 2.77
N VAL A 79 -0.88 -6.10 3.34
CA VAL A 79 -2.21 -6.36 2.77
C VAL A 79 -2.96 -5.03 2.66
N LEU A 80 -3.58 -4.78 1.52
CA LEU A 80 -4.55 -3.70 1.33
C LEU A 80 -5.94 -4.30 1.13
N GLU A 81 -6.94 -3.72 1.76
CA GLU A 81 -8.35 -4.12 1.65
C GLU A 81 -9.22 -2.88 1.45
N LEU A 82 -10.08 -2.90 0.42
CA LEU A 82 -11.11 -1.89 0.20
C LEU A 82 -12.43 -2.44 0.73
N TYR A 83 -13.10 -1.66 1.57
CA TYR A 83 -14.39 -1.96 2.15
C TYR A 83 -15.44 -1.03 1.56
N ASP A 84 -16.55 -1.59 1.10
CA ASP A 84 -17.73 -0.82 0.71
C ASP A 84 -18.52 -0.47 1.98
N VAL A 85 -18.74 0.82 2.24
CA VAL A 85 -19.36 1.30 3.47
C VAL A 85 -20.85 0.95 3.54
N LYS A 86 -21.51 0.92 2.38
CA LYS A 86 -22.94 0.63 2.26
C LYS A 86 -23.22 -0.86 2.47
N ARG A 87 -22.44 -1.73 1.82
CA ARG A 87 -22.54 -3.19 1.91
C ARG A 87 -21.94 -3.73 3.21
N GLY A 88 -20.87 -3.11 3.69
CA GLY A 88 -20.17 -3.51 4.91
C GLY A 88 -19.23 -4.71 4.76
N ASP A 89 -18.86 -5.07 3.53
CA ASP A 89 -17.93 -6.15 3.20
C ASP A 89 -16.69 -5.64 2.45
N SER A 90 -15.62 -6.46 2.42
CA SER A 90 -14.45 -6.17 1.59
C SER A 90 -14.78 -6.48 0.13
N VAL A 91 -14.61 -5.48 -0.74
CA VAL A 91 -14.90 -5.58 -2.18
C VAL A 91 -13.65 -5.74 -3.03
N TRP A 92 -12.47 -5.49 -2.46
CA TRP A 92 -11.18 -5.72 -3.12
C TRP A 92 -10.07 -5.95 -2.09
N LYS A 93 -9.07 -6.74 -2.48
CA LYS A 93 -7.92 -7.07 -1.65
C LYS A 93 -6.66 -7.25 -2.49
N ALA A 94 -5.56 -6.65 -2.06
CA ALA A 94 -4.23 -6.92 -2.59
C ALA A 94 -3.27 -7.40 -1.49
N ARG A 95 -2.35 -8.28 -1.87
CA ARG A 95 -1.23 -8.70 -1.04
C ARG A 95 0.07 -8.39 -1.75
N PHE A 96 1.00 -7.80 -1.01
CA PHE A 96 2.36 -7.58 -1.45
C PHE A 96 3.28 -8.34 -0.49
N ASP A 97 4.19 -9.14 -1.02
CA ASP A 97 5.19 -9.89 -0.27
C ASP A 97 6.43 -9.99 -1.15
N GLU A 98 7.37 -9.04 -0.97
CA GLU A 98 8.62 -9.02 -1.71
C GLU A 98 9.81 -8.97 -0.74
N THR A 99 10.82 -9.77 -1.04
CA THR A 99 12.19 -9.60 -0.53
C THR A 99 13.05 -9.31 -1.75
N GLN A 100 13.80 -8.21 -1.74
CA GLN A 100 14.62 -7.87 -2.89
C GLN A 100 15.68 -8.97 -3.10
N GLN A 101 15.77 -9.52 -4.31
CA GLN A 101 16.82 -10.50 -4.63
C GLN A 101 18.14 -9.82 -4.98
N ALA A 102 19.26 -10.53 -4.78
CA ALA A 102 20.60 -10.04 -5.10
C ALA A 102 20.76 -9.74 -6.58
N LEU A 103 21.31 -8.55 -6.88
CA LEU A 103 21.59 -8.14 -8.25
C LEU A 103 22.48 -9.15 -8.99
N THR A 104 23.33 -9.92 -8.30
CA THR A 104 24.20 -10.94 -8.92
C THR A 104 23.42 -12.07 -9.60
N GLU A 105 22.25 -12.45 -9.09
CA GLU A 105 21.38 -13.43 -9.75
C GLU A 105 20.66 -12.84 -10.98
N ASN A 106 20.44 -11.51 -11.01
CA ASN A 106 19.77 -10.79 -12.11
C ASN A 106 20.74 -10.23 -13.18
N LEU A 107 22.00 -9.95 -12.84
CA LEU A 107 23.02 -9.40 -13.74
C LEU A 107 23.52 -10.45 -14.75
N LEU A 108 23.58 -11.71 -14.36
CA LEU A 108 23.99 -12.81 -15.24
C LEU A 108 22.90 -13.18 -16.26
N SER A 109 21.66 -12.75 -16.05
CA SER A 109 20.49 -13.28 -16.76
C SER A 109 19.81 -12.31 -17.74
N LEU A 110 20.06 -10.99 -17.73
CA LEU A 110 19.30 -10.06 -18.59
C LEU A 110 20.11 -8.85 -19.14
N GLY A 111 20.19 -8.76 -20.47
CA GLY A 111 20.67 -7.58 -21.23
C GLY A 111 19.68 -6.40 -21.26
N THR A 112 18.74 -6.33 -20.33
CA THR A 112 17.75 -5.27 -20.20
C THR A 112 17.61 -4.90 -18.73
N PHE A 113 18.21 -3.77 -18.37
CA PHE A 113 18.15 -3.20 -17.03
C PHE A 113 16.69 -3.00 -16.59
N SER A 114 16.27 -3.68 -15.52
CA SER A 114 14.98 -3.42 -14.89
C SER A 114 14.95 -2.01 -14.30
N ALA A 115 13.77 -1.37 -14.27
CA ALA A 115 13.56 0.00 -13.77
C ALA A 115 13.96 0.22 -12.29
N ARG A 116 14.37 -0.84 -11.58
CA ARG A 116 14.82 -0.84 -10.18
C ARG A 116 16.28 -0.37 -10.00
N GLY A 117 17.04 -0.23 -11.08
CA GLY A 117 18.41 0.30 -11.06
C GLY A 117 19.44 -0.62 -10.39
N LEU A 118 20.69 -0.13 -10.29
CA LEU A 118 21.86 -0.87 -9.75
C LEU A 118 21.92 -0.91 -8.21
N ARG A 119 20.87 -0.48 -7.49
CA ARG A 119 20.93 -0.29 -6.03
C ARG A 119 19.86 -1.06 -5.26
N TRP A 120 20.19 -1.39 -4.02
CA TRP A 120 19.26 -1.92 -3.04
C TRP A 120 18.29 -0.83 -2.59
N LEU A 121 17.00 -1.10 -2.72
CA LEU A 121 15.93 -0.24 -2.23
C LEU A 121 15.86 -0.33 -0.70
N THR A 122 15.47 0.77 -0.07
CA THR A 122 15.06 0.71 1.34
C THR A 122 13.72 -0.02 1.47
N ALA A 123 13.38 -0.45 2.69
CA ALA A 123 12.04 -0.99 2.95
C ALA A 123 10.94 0.04 2.67
N GLU A 124 11.23 1.33 2.87
CA GLU A 124 10.33 2.42 2.50
C GLU A 124 10.07 2.45 0.99
N GLU A 125 11.14 2.48 0.18
CA GLU A 125 11.04 2.53 -1.28
C GLU A 125 10.34 1.29 -1.84
N LEU A 126 10.66 0.11 -1.30
CA LEU A 126 10.00 -1.15 -1.69
C LEU A 126 8.50 -1.12 -1.34
N SER A 127 8.13 -0.54 -0.19
CA SER A 127 6.72 -0.39 0.19
C SER A 127 5.97 0.60 -0.72
N GLN A 128 6.61 1.71 -1.11
CA GLN A 128 6.03 2.70 -2.01
C GLN A 128 5.77 2.11 -3.40
N GLU A 129 6.72 1.32 -3.93
CA GLU A 129 6.56 0.60 -5.20
C GLU A 129 5.36 -0.35 -5.14
N GLY A 130 5.27 -1.15 -4.07
CA GLY A 130 4.17 -2.08 -3.85
C GLY A 130 2.81 -1.37 -3.79
N ILE A 131 2.70 -0.30 -3.01
CA ILE A 131 1.46 0.48 -2.87
C ILE A 131 1.04 1.06 -4.22
N LYS A 132 1.98 1.66 -4.97
CA LYS A 132 1.71 2.24 -6.28
C LYS A 132 1.19 1.19 -7.26
N LYS A 133 1.80 0.00 -7.30
CA LYS A 133 1.33 -1.12 -8.13
C LYS A 133 -0.09 -1.53 -7.78
N ALA A 134 -0.35 -1.80 -6.50
CA ALA A 134 -1.66 -2.25 -6.03
C ALA A 134 -2.78 -1.22 -6.28
N ILE A 135 -2.50 0.07 -6.06
CA ILE A 135 -3.49 1.14 -6.25
C ILE A 135 -3.78 1.39 -7.73
N ASN A 136 -2.75 1.31 -8.59
CA ASN A 136 -2.97 1.34 -10.03
C ASN A 136 -3.83 0.16 -10.49
N GLU A 137 -3.57 -1.05 -10.00
CA GLU A 137 -4.39 -2.23 -10.32
C GLU A 137 -5.84 -2.06 -9.87
N LEU A 138 -6.07 -1.54 -8.65
CA LEU A 138 -7.41 -1.20 -8.16
C LEU A 138 -8.13 -0.22 -9.08
N HIS A 139 -7.47 0.88 -9.44
CA HIS A 139 -8.05 1.89 -10.33
C HIS A 139 -8.41 1.32 -11.71
N GLN A 140 -7.53 0.50 -12.29
CA GLN A 140 -7.80 -0.18 -13.56
C GLN A 140 -9.01 -1.13 -13.42
N THR A 141 -9.10 -1.88 -12.31
CA THR A 141 -10.21 -2.81 -12.06
C THR A 141 -11.56 -2.10 -11.95
N LEU A 142 -11.59 -0.91 -11.36
CA LEU A 142 -12.84 -0.16 -11.13
C LEU A 142 -13.28 0.69 -12.32
N TYR A 143 -12.33 1.25 -13.08
CA TYR A 143 -12.64 2.29 -14.08
C TYR A 143 -12.26 1.92 -15.51
N ARG A 144 -11.53 0.84 -15.75
CA ARG A 144 -11.29 0.34 -17.10
C ARG A 144 -12.33 -0.70 -17.47
N LYS A 145 -13.30 -0.27 -18.29
CA LYS A 145 -14.02 -1.18 -19.20
C LYS A 145 -13.14 -1.45 -20.43
#